data_AF-A0A9D9D6D5-F1
#
_entry.id   AF-A0A9D9D6D5-F1
#
_cell.length_a   1.000
_cell.length_b   1.000
_cell.length_c   1.000
_cell.angle_alpha   90.00
_cell.angle_beta   90.00
_cell.angle_gamma   90.00
#
_symmetry.space_group_name_H-M   'P 1'
#
loop_
_entity.id
_entity.type
_entity.pdbx_description
1 polymer ?
#
loop_
_entity_poly.entity_id
_entity_poly.type
_entity_poly.pdbx_seq_one_letter_code
_entity_poly.pdbx_strand_id
1 'polypeptide(L)' 'MPQGFKNGEGKLSIYNSLGQLVKTIQIRYRHYLTWDGKNEIGKTVNSGVYYYTISYENKIFYRGSIVFLK' A
#
# COMPACT_ATOMS: atom_id res chain seq x y z
N MET A 1 -8.02 3.89 13.10
CA MET A 1 -8.00 4.68 11.85
C MET A 1 -8.12 6.16 12.21
N PRO A 2 -7.41 7.08 11.54
CA PRO A 2 -7.49 8.48 11.88
C PRO A 2 -8.90 9.01 11.57
N GLN A 3 -9.39 9.95 12.38
CA GLN A 3 -10.79 10.43 12.39
C GLN A 3 -11.25 11.14 11.10
N GLY A 4 -10.43 11.17 10.04
CA GLY A 4 -10.69 11.86 8.77
C GLY A 4 -11.19 10.99 7.61
N PHE A 5 -11.28 9.66 7.75
CA PHE A 5 -11.85 8.78 6.71
C PHE A 5 -13.38 8.84 6.72
N LYS A 6 -13.96 9.99 6.31
CA LYS A 6 -15.41 10.21 6.37
C LYS A 6 -16.21 9.36 5.36
N ASN A 7 -15.58 8.84 4.31
CA ASN A 7 -16.26 8.02 3.29
C ASN A 7 -15.68 6.61 3.10
N GLY A 8 -14.78 6.16 3.98
CA GLY A 8 -14.30 4.76 4.01
C GLY A 8 -13.47 4.29 2.80
N GLU A 9 -13.32 5.11 1.76
CA GLU A 9 -12.51 4.83 0.59
C GLU A 9 -11.08 5.34 0.77
N GLY A 10 -10.09 4.74 0.14
CA GLY A 10 -8.69 5.17 0.22
C GLY A 10 -7.81 4.33 -0.68
N LYS A 11 -6.53 4.69 -0.77
CA LYS A 11 -5.59 3.97 -1.64
C LYS A 11 -4.30 3.66 -0.89
N LEU A 12 -3.93 2.39 -0.89
CA LEU A 12 -2.59 1.93 -0.53
C LEU A 12 -1.77 1.78 -1.82
N SER A 13 -0.64 2.48 -1.91
CA SER A 13 0.30 2.35 -3.03
C SER A 13 1.61 1.78 -2.50
N ILE A 14 2.15 0.77 -3.16
CA ILE A 14 3.37 0.06 -2.76
C ILE A 14 4.42 0.25 -3.84
N TYR A 15 5.65 0.54 -3.44
CA TYR A 15 6.77 0.88 -4.32
C TYR A 15 7.99 0.03 -3.98
N ASN A 16 8.80 -0.30 -4.99
CA ASN A 16 10.11 -0.93 -4.77
C ASN A 16 11.15 0.11 -4.31
N SER A 17 12.38 -0.34 -4.06
CA SER A 17 13.49 0.51 -3.63
C SER A 17 13.90 1.59 -4.63
N LEU A 18 13.54 1.43 -5.92
CA LEU A 18 13.77 2.41 -6.98
C LEU A 18 12.61 3.44 -7.08
N GLY A 19 11.60 3.35 -6.20
CA GLY A 19 10.44 4.23 -6.22
C GLY A 19 9.39 3.87 -7.29
N GLN A 20 9.54 2.73 -7.97
CA GLN A 20 8.58 2.29 -8.99
C GLN A 20 7.36 1.66 -8.33
N LEU A 21 6.17 1.97 -8.85
CA LEU A 21 4.91 1.42 -8.35
C LEU A 21 4.83 -0.10 -8.63
N VAL A 22 4.58 -0.86 -7.57
CA VAL A 22 4.46 -2.33 -7.58
C VAL A 22 3.01 -2.78 -7.52
N LYS A 23 2.21 -2.14 -6.64
CA LYS A 23 0.80 -2.48 -6.45
C LYS A 23 0.00 -1.31 -5.88
N THR A 24 -1.26 -1.24 -6.28
CA THR A 24 -2.31 -0.39 -5.72
C THR A 24 -3.40 -1.27 -5.11
N ILE A 25 -3.82 -0.96 -3.89
CA ILE A 25 -4.95 -1.61 -3.23
C ILE A 25 -5.97 -0.53 -2.86
N GLN A 26 -7.19 -0.68 -3.38
CA GLN A 26 -8.32 0.16 -2.98
C GLN A 26 -8.79 -0.25 -1.59
N ILE A 27 -8.82 0.71 -0.68
CA ILE A 27 -9.28 0.54 0.70
C ILE A 27 -10.77 0.88 0.70
N ARG A 28 -11.60 -0.03 1.21
CA ARG A 28 -13.04 0.20 1.39
C ARG A 28 -13.47 -0.38 2.73
N TYR A 29 -13.77 0.48 3.71
CA TYR A 29 -14.32 0.08 5.01
C TYR A 29 -13.52 -1.02 5.74
N ARG A 30 -12.18 -1.02 5.63
CA ARG A 30 -11.31 -2.01 6.30
C ARG A 30 -10.51 -1.37 7.41
N HIS A 31 -10.38 -2.07 8.54
CA HIS A 31 -9.48 -1.66 9.63
C HIS A 31 -8.02 -2.11 9.43
N TYR A 32 -7.79 -3.12 8.60
CA TYR A 32 -6.48 -3.70 8.31
C TYR A 32 -6.24 -3.83 6.81
N LEU A 33 -4.97 -3.76 6.42
CA LEU A 33 -4.51 -3.91 5.04
C LEU A 33 -3.39 -4.95 5.01
N THR A 34 -3.49 -5.87 4.06
CA THR A 34 -2.49 -6.92 3.84
C THR A 34 -2.04 -6.84 2.40
N TRP A 35 -0.72 -6.95 2.20
CA TRP A 35 -0.12 -7.17 0.89
C TRP A 35 0.47 -8.57 0.86
N ASP A 36 0.18 -9.30 -0.21
CA ASP A 36 0.54 -10.70 -0.42
C ASP A 36 1.91 -10.89 -1.08
N GLY A 37 2.68 -9.81 -1.24
CA GLY A 37 3.96 -9.84 -1.95
C GLY A 37 3.83 -10.02 -3.46
N LYS A 38 2.64 -9.79 -4.05
CA LYS A 38 2.44 -9.85 -5.49
C LYS A 38 2.33 -8.45 -6.09
N ASN A 39 2.78 -8.26 -7.32
CA ASN A 39 2.56 -7.04 -8.08
C ASN A 39 1.14 -6.99 -8.69
N GLU A 40 0.87 -5.96 -9.52
CA GLU A 40 -0.42 -5.79 -10.22
C GLU A 40 -0.81 -6.99 -11.10
N ILE A 41 0.15 -7.64 -11.75
CA ILE A 41 -0.10 -8.79 -12.64
C ILE A 41 -0.11 -10.13 -11.88
N GLY A 42 -0.11 -10.11 -10.55
CA GLY A 42 -0.16 -11.32 -9.72
C GLY A 42 1.17 -12.08 -9.61
N LYS A 43 2.29 -11.52 -10.09
CA LYS A 43 3.62 -12.12 -9.96
C LYS A 43 4.20 -11.78 -8.59
N THR A 44 4.74 -12.79 -7.90
CA THR A 44 5.48 -12.61 -6.65
C THR A 44 6.72 -11.76 -6.89
N VAL A 45 6.93 -10.77 -6.03
CA VAL A 45 8.10 -9.89 -6.08
C VAL A 45 9.28 -10.53 -5.36
N ASN A 46 10.47 -9.98 -5.54
CA ASN A 46 11.67 -10.46 -4.85
C ASN A 46 11.66 -10.05 -3.37
N SER A 47 12.40 -10.76 -2.54
CA SER A 47 12.67 -10.31 -1.17
C SER A 47 13.37 -8.95 -1.19
N GLY A 48 13.01 -8.07 -0.25
CA GLY A 48 13.59 -6.74 -0.16
C GLY A 48 12.74 -5.76 0.64
N VAL A 49 13.18 -4.51 0.67
CA VAL A 49 12.46 -3.39 1.29
C VAL A 49 11.54 -2.74 0.26
N TYR A 50 10.28 -2.59 0.64
CA TYR A 50 9.25 -1.91 -0.12
C TYR A 50 8.76 -0.71 0.67
N TYR A 51 8.36 0.34 -0.03
CA TYR A 51 7.77 1.53 0.56
C TYR A 51 6.28 1.55 0.30
N TYR A 52 5.50 2.12 1.20
CA TYR A 52 4.08 2.30 0.94
C TYR A 52 3.59 3.69 1.34
N THR A 53 2.51 4.11 0.69
CA THR A 53 1.73 5.29 1.06
C THR A 53 0.26 4.92 1.19
N ILE A 54 -0.41 5.49 2.19
CA ILE A 54 -1.87 5.44 2.30
C ILE A 54 -2.39 6.86 2.04
N SER A 55 -3.25 7.00 1.05
CA SER A 55 -3.85 8.26 0.68
C SER A 55 -5.38 8.24 0.70
N TYR A 56 -5.97 9.41 0.93
CA TYR A 56 -7.39 9.69 0.88
C TYR A 56 -7.60 11.08 0.28
N GLU A 57 -8.56 11.25 -0.63
CA GLU A 57 -8.80 12.52 -1.35
C GLU A 57 -7.50 13.16 -1.89
N ASN A 58 -6.63 12.32 -2.48
CA ASN A 58 -5.30 12.68 -3.00
C ASN A 58 -4.29 13.22 -1.97
N LYS A 59 -4.59 13.15 -0.66
CA LYS A 59 -3.65 13.49 0.42
C LYS A 59 -3.04 12.23 1.00
N ILE A 60 -1.72 12.24 1.22
CA ILE A 60 -1.00 11.14 1.88
C ILE A 60 -1.10 11.34 3.39
N PHE A 61 -1.59 10.32 4.10
CA PHE A 61 -1.72 10.33 5.56
C PHE A 61 -0.69 9.45 6.24
N TYR A 62 -0.35 8.31 5.62
CA TYR A 62 0.66 7.40 6.13
C TYR A 62 1.68 7.09 5.06
N ARG A 63 2.91 6.91 5.51
CA ARG A 63 4.03 6.39 4.73
C ARG A 63 4.86 5.48 5.62
N GLY A 64 5.46 4.46 5.02
CA GLY A 64 6.30 3.52 5.76
C GLY A 64 7.07 2.62 4.82
N SER A 65 7.79 1.67 5.43
CA SER A 65 8.48 0.61 4.72
C SER A 65 8.08 -0.76 5.26
N ILE A 66 8.18 -1.77 4.41
CA ILE A 66 7.86 -3.17 4.68
C ILE A 66 9.06 -3.99 4.19
N VAL A 67 9.58 -4.87 5.04
CA VAL A 67 10.53 -5.89 4.62
C VAL A 67 9.72 -7.11 4.17
N PHE A 68 9.83 -7.47 2.89
CA PHE A 68 9.24 -8.69 2.36
C PHE A 68 10.33 -9.75 2.22
N LEU A 69 10.09 -10.93 2.79
CA LEU A 69 10.96 -12.09 2.70
C LEU A 69 10.13 -13.25 2.15
N LYS A 70 10.67 -13.95 1.16
CA LYS A 70 10.09 -15.16 0.58
C LYS A 70 10.52 -16.41 1.34
#